data_AF-A0A8T6WFY2-F1
#
_entry.id   AF-A0A8T6WFY2-F1
#
_cell.length_a   1.000
_cell.length_b   1.000
_cell.length_c   1.000
_cell.angle_alpha   90.00
_cell.angle_beta   90.00
_cell.angle_gamma   90.00
#
_symmetry.space_group_name_H-M   'P 1'
#
loop_
_entity.id
_entity.type
_entity.pdbx_description
1 polymer ?
#
loop_
_entity_poly.entity_id
_entity_poly.type
_entity_poly.pdbx_seq_one_letter_code
_entity_poly.pdbx_strand_id
1 'polypeptide(L)'
;MKESDLLRKIGQYTQASRILHIQEGIKTGLGRGYENSQDIFILNEAQKEKWGIEEGAIKPIIKAEDIAPFRYKRRKQWVIYSKNAGFKEKFPNAMTYLRTHKRVLERRGAVWIFDKQWWEVEDPLNEERFKKTKIITPLITRRNSFALDQEGNYILDDCVLLCPKVINAVETHLNGRQETTSSHDETSKLEKLLEMEGLLYYLLGLFNSQVSEWYFQHQVKRISYRKGTKGKFYWFRPKYIGKCPIPFPTREEQEKVITLVKNLVNIGRTIQSTTERKKFEGLKSNLNEVIFEVFDLEEKEKGILQASLFG
;
A
#
# COMPACT_ATOMS: atom_id res chain seq x y z
N MET A 1 4.58 30.84 -13.80
CA MET A 1 4.52 29.37 -13.68
C MET A 1 3.08 28.97 -13.43
N LYS A 2 2.52 28.13 -14.30
CA LYS A 2 1.17 27.58 -14.19
C LYS A 2 1.23 26.22 -13.48
N GLU A 3 0.10 25.75 -12.96
CA GLU A 3 -0.03 24.43 -12.33
C GLU A 3 0.44 23.29 -13.27
N SER A 4 0.19 23.44 -14.58
CA SER A 4 0.65 22.51 -15.61
C SER A 4 2.17 22.41 -15.76
N ASP A 5 2.90 23.52 -15.50
CA ASP A 5 4.37 23.52 -15.59
C ASP A 5 4.97 22.78 -14.40
N LEU A 6 4.43 23.01 -13.20
CA LEU A 6 4.82 22.29 -11.98
C LEU A 6 4.53 20.78 -12.10
N LEU A 7 3.40 20.41 -12.70
CA LEU A 7 3.07 18.99 -12.93
C LEU A 7 4.08 18.32 -13.85
N ARG A 8 4.55 19.03 -14.89
CA ARG A 8 5.59 18.55 -15.80
C ARG A 8 6.95 18.44 -15.09
N LYS A 9 7.33 19.44 -14.28
CA LYS A 9 8.55 19.43 -13.47
C LYS A 9 8.59 18.23 -12.51
N ILE A 10 7.54 18.02 -11.72
CA ILE A 10 7.44 16.88 -10.79
C ILE A 10 7.33 15.55 -11.57
N GLY A 11 6.62 15.54 -12.70
CA GLY A 11 6.40 14.34 -13.51
C GLY A 11 7.63 13.80 -14.25
N GLN A 12 8.74 14.53 -14.29
CA GLN A 12 9.95 14.13 -15.04
C GLN A 12 10.78 13.06 -14.33
N TYR A 13 10.62 12.89 -13.02
CA TYR A 13 11.41 11.93 -12.23
C TYR A 13 11.01 10.48 -12.52
N THR A 14 11.88 9.55 -12.09
CA THR A 14 11.67 8.11 -12.28
C THR A 14 10.35 7.64 -11.65
N GLN A 15 9.56 6.88 -12.40
CA GLN A 15 8.27 6.39 -11.93
C GLN A 15 8.41 5.25 -10.91
N ALA A 16 7.55 5.24 -9.89
CA ALA A 16 7.55 4.22 -8.83
C ALA A 16 7.49 2.78 -9.33
N SER A 17 6.77 2.53 -10.43
CA SER A 17 6.69 1.21 -11.06
C SER A 17 8.03 0.68 -11.58
N ARG A 18 9.04 1.52 -11.77
CA ARG A 18 10.40 1.10 -12.18
C ARG A 18 11.08 0.31 -11.06
N ILE A 19 10.92 0.74 -9.81
CA ILE A 19 11.64 0.19 -8.65
C ILE A 19 10.74 -0.62 -7.70
N LEU A 20 9.41 -0.49 -7.81
CA LEU A 20 8.45 -1.20 -6.97
C LEU A 20 7.62 -2.21 -7.75
N HIS A 21 7.38 -3.36 -7.13
CA HIS A 21 6.26 -4.23 -7.43
C HIS A 21 5.03 -3.72 -6.69
N ILE A 22 3.97 -3.38 -7.41
CA ILE A 22 2.75 -2.78 -6.87
C ILE A 22 1.57 -3.68 -7.25
N GLN A 23 0.82 -4.16 -6.26
CA GLN A 23 -0.31 -5.07 -6.51
C GLN A 23 -1.42 -4.92 -5.46
N GLU A 24 -2.65 -5.21 -5.86
CA GLU A 24 -3.79 -5.33 -4.94
C GLU A 24 -3.61 -6.59 -4.05
N GLY A 25 -4.36 -6.63 -2.94
CA GLY A 25 -4.36 -7.78 -2.03
C GLY A 25 -5.25 -8.95 -2.48
N ILE A 26 -5.47 -9.89 -1.55
CA ILE A 26 -6.24 -11.13 -1.79
C ILE A 26 -7.68 -10.79 -2.20
N LYS A 27 -8.17 -11.48 -3.23
CA LYS A 27 -9.59 -11.48 -3.58
C LYS A 27 -10.27 -12.69 -2.95
N THR A 28 -11.24 -12.44 -2.10
CA THR A 28 -12.07 -13.48 -1.50
C THR A 28 -13.24 -13.89 -2.39
N GLY A 29 -13.53 -13.13 -3.46
CA GLY A 29 -14.69 -13.35 -4.34
C GLY A 29 -16.04 -13.02 -3.69
N LEU A 30 -16.04 -12.40 -2.50
CA LEU A 30 -17.21 -11.84 -1.85
C LEU A 30 -17.21 -10.32 -2.06
N GLY A 31 -17.97 -9.85 -3.05
CA GLY A 31 -18.15 -8.41 -3.25
C GLY A 31 -18.86 -7.75 -2.07
N ARG A 32 -18.62 -6.45 -1.84
CA ARG A 32 -19.27 -5.64 -0.78
C ARG A 32 -20.80 -5.45 -0.95
N GLY A 33 -21.45 -6.19 -1.85
CA GLY A 33 -22.86 -6.05 -2.22
C GLY A 33 -23.82 -7.04 -1.56
N TYR A 34 -23.35 -7.96 -0.73
CA TYR A 34 -24.23 -8.85 0.03
C TYR A 34 -24.68 -8.15 1.32
N GLU A 35 -26.00 -8.04 1.52
CA GLU A 35 -26.60 -7.58 2.77
C GLU A 35 -26.12 -8.49 3.92
N ASN A 36 -25.60 -7.89 5.01
CA ASN A 36 -24.81 -8.51 6.10
C ASN A 36 -23.32 -8.74 5.77
N SER A 37 -22.69 -7.69 5.25
CA SER A 37 -21.36 -7.52 4.63
C SER A 37 -20.10 -7.83 5.47
N GLN A 38 -20.11 -8.87 6.31
CA GLN A 38 -18.86 -9.44 6.78
C GLN A 38 -18.32 -10.43 5.76
N ASP A 39 -17.10 -10.19 5.30
CA ASP A 39 -16.39 -11.16 4.48
C ASP A 39 -16.21 -12.43 5.32
N ILE A 40 -16.85 -13.52 4.87
CA ILE A 40 -16.87 -14.83 5.54
C ILE A 40 -15.45 -15.36 5.75
N PHE A 41 -14.50 -14.98 4.90
CA PHE A 41 -13.12 -15.41 5.06
C PHE A 41 -12.38 -14.63 6.16
N ILE A 42 -12.97 -13.58 6.73
CA ILE A 42 -12.35 -12.79 7.79
C ILE A 42 -12.94 -13.11 9.16
N LEU A 43 -12.07 -13.56 10.06
CA LEU A 43 -12.40 -13.92 11.43
C LEU A 43 -11.90 -12.85 12.39
N ASN A 44 -12.71 -12.51 13.39
CA ASN A 44 -12.25 -11.85 14.60
C ASN A 44 -11.79 -12.89 15.65
N GLU A 45 -11.24 -12.41 16.77
CA GLU A 45 -10.76 -13.27 17.87
C GLU A 45 -11.83 -14.21 18.40
N ALA A 46 -13.04 -13.69 18.69
CA ALA A 46 -14.13 -14.50 19.20
C ALA A 46 -14.57 -15.60 18.23
N GLN A 47 -14.57 -15.35 16.92
CA GLN A 47 -14.89 -16.37 15.90
C GLN A 47 -13.77 -17.41 15.80
N LYS A 48 -12.50 -16.97 15.78
CA LYS A 48 -11.34 -17.87 15.75
C LYS A 48 -11.39 -18.85 16.93
N GLU A 49 -11.63 -18.35 18.14
CA GLU A 49 -11.71 -19.14 19.37
C GLU A 49 -12.94 -20.05 19.38
N LYS A 50 -14.13 -19.52 19.09
CA LYS A 50 -15.39 -20.27 19.07
C LYS A 50 -15.33 -21.50 18.17
N TRP A 51 -14.71 -21.35 17.00
CA TRP A 51 -14.63 -22.42 16.00
C TRP A 51 -13.35 -23.24 16.11
N GLY A 52 -12.43 -22.92 17.04
CA GLY A 52 -11.16 -23.63 17.19
C GLY A 52 -10.35 -23.67 15.89
N ILE A 53 -10.29 -22.54 15.17
CA ILE A 53 -9.71 -22.49 13.83
C ILE A 53 -8.20 -22.74 13.90
N GLU A 54 -7.72 -23.64 13.04
CA GLU A 54 -6.32 -24.05 13.02
C GLU A 54 -5.40 -22.91 12.53
N GLU A 55 -4.29 -22.66 13.22
CA GLU A 55 -3.36 -21.56 12.89
C GLU A 55 -2.81 -21.64 11.45
N GLY A 56 -2.60 -22.85 10.94
CA GLY A 56 -2.13 -23.06 9.56
C GLY A 56 -3.15 -22.67 8.48
N ALA A 57 -4.42 -22.56 8.84
CA ALA A 57 -5.52 -22.20 7.94
C ALA A 57 -5.68 -20.68 7.79
N ILE A 58 -5.10 -19.90 8.70
CA ILE A 58 -5.34 -18.46 8.82
C ILE A 58 -4.07 -17.63 8.76
N LYS A 59 -4.20 -16.36 8.36
CA LYS A 59 -3.11 -15.39 8.34
C LYS A 59 -3.56 -14.07 8.94
N PRO A 60 -2.71 -13.36 9.72
CA PRO A 60 -3.06 -12.05 10.25
C PRO A 60 -3.30 -11.06 9.10
N ILE A 61 -4.30 -10.19 9.25
CA ILE A 61 -4.72 -9.29 8.18
C ILE A 61 -4.86 -7.83 8.62
N ILE A 62 -4.49 -6.93 7.72
CA ILE A 62 -4.79 -5.50 7.81
C ILE A 62 -5.83 -5.13 6.75
N LYS A 63 -6.85 -4.37 7.15
CA LYS A 63 -7.90 -3.86 6.25
C LYS A 63 -7.65 -2.39 5.92
N ALA A 64 -8.28 -1.92 4.84
CA ALA A 64 -8.16 -0.54 4.39
C ALA A 64 -8.48 0.49 5.48
N GLU A 65 -9.49 0.22 6.31
CA GLU A 65 -9.93 1.12 7.39
C GLU A 65 -8.92 1.25 8.55
N ASP A 66 -7.95 0.34 8.62
CA ASP A 66 -6.94 0.34 9.66
C ASP A 66 -5.68 1.11 9.27
N ILE A 67 -5.53 1.49 8.00
CA ILE A 67 -4.35 2.18 7.49
C ILE A 67 -4.54 3.70 7.59
N ALA A 68 -3.55 4.37 8.16
CA ALA A 68 -3.44 5.81 8.26
C ALA A 68 -2.02 6.26 7.82
N PRO A 69 -1.76 7.57 7.63
CA PRO A 69 -0.43 8.04 7.28
C PRO A 69 0.61 7.57 8.29
N PHE A 70 1.65 6.89 7.82
CA PHE A 70 2.78 6.35 8.57
C PHE A 70 2.46 5.23 9.57
N ARG A 71 1.22 4.77 9.68
CA ARG A 71 0.82 3.79 10.70
C ARG A 71 -0.39 2.96 10.29
N TYR A 72 -0.54 1.79 10.88
CA TYR A 72 -1.79 1.05 10.82
C TYR A 72 -2.22 0.60 12.22
N LYS A 73 -3.53 0.38 12.40
CA LYS A 73 -4.09 -0.15 13.63
C LYS A 73 -4.03 -1.68 13.58
N ARG A 74 -3.36 -2.28 14.56
CA ARG A 74 -3.42 -3.74 14.74
C ARG A 74 -4.79 -4.14 15.24
N ARG A 75 -5.38 -5.15 14.59
CA ARG A 75 -6.57 -5.84 15.06
C ARG A 75 -6.26 -7.32 15.16
N LYS A 76 -6.94 -7.97 16.10
CA LYS A 76 -6.97 -9.43 16.20
C LYS A 76 -7.98 -9.97 15.18
N GLN A 77 -7.58 -9.90 13.92
CA GLN A 77 -8.34 -10.38 12.78
C GLN A 77 -7.44 -11.20 11.87
N TRP A 78 -8.04 -12.20 11.24
CA TRP A 78 -7.35 -13.11 10.36
C TRP A 78 -8.16 -13.40 9.11
N VAL A 79 -7.47 -13.69 8.01
CA VAL A 79 -8.07 -14.26 6.79
C VAL A 79 -7.87 -15.76 6.75
N ILE A 80 -8.91 -16.50 6.42
CA ILE A 80 -8.82 -17.92 6.07
C ILE A 80 -8.15 -18.02 4.69
N TYR A 81 -6.93 -18.57 4.68
CA TYR A 81 -6.07 -18.62 3.51
C TYR A 81 -6.13 -20.01 2.84
N SER A 82 -7.22 -20.25 2.11
CA SER A 82 -7.52 -21.55 1.49
C SER A 82 -6.78 -21.83 0.17
N LYS A 83 -5.46 -21.60 0.15
CA LYS A 83 -4.58 -21.89 -1.01
C LYS A 83 -3.98 -23.30 -0.98
N ASN A 84 -3.77 -23.85 0.22
CA ASN A 84 -2.90 -25.02 0.41
C ASN A 84 -3.50 -26.30 -0.16
N ALA A 85 -2.70 -27.10 -0.86
CA ALA A 85 -3.09 -28.45 -1.23
C ALA A 85 -3.40 -29.28 0.03
N GLY A 86 -4.52 -29.99 -0.01
CA GLY A 86 -5.05 -30.73 1.14
C GLY A 86 -5.64 -29.84 2.24
N PHE A 87 -6.13 -28.63 1.90
CA PHE A 87 -6.68 -27.69 2.88
C PHE A 87 -7.79 -28.32 3.74
N LYS A 88 -8.70 -29.09 3.13
CA LYS A 88 -9.84 -29.70 3.82
C LYS A 88 -9.40 -30.71 4.87
N GLU A 89 -8.40 -31.50 4.52
CA GLU A 89 -7.87 -32.59 5.34
C GLU A 89 -7.00 -32.05 6.47
N LYS A 90 -6.21 -31.00 6.19
CA LYS A 90 -5.34 -30.35 7.17
C LYS A 90 -6.09 -29.47 8.16
N PHE A 91 -7.21 -28.87 7.73
CA PHE A 91 -7.93 -27.84 8.49
C PHE A 91 -9.45 -28.11 8.57
N PRO A 92 -9.87 -29.22 9.22
CA PRO A 92 -11.27 -29.61 9.34
C PRO A 92 -12.16 -28.60 10.09
N ASN A 93 -11.65 -27.84 11.06
CA ASN A 93 -12.42 -26.84 11.79
C ASN A 93 -12.69 -25.61 10.93
N ALA A 94 -11.67 -25.10 10.23
CA ALA A 94 -11.84 -24.07 9.21
C ALA A 94 -12.86 -24.50 8.14
N MET A 95 -12.77 -25.75 7.69
CA MET A 95 -13.72 -26.31 6.71
C MET A 95 -15.14 -26.40 7.27
N THR A 96 -15.31 -26.76 8.54
CA THR A 96 -16.60 -26.81 9.23
C THR A 96 -17.22 -25.43 9.35
N TYR A 97 -16.42 -24.42 9.73
CA TYR A 97 -16.84 -23.02 9.72
C TYR A 97 -17.32 -22.58 8.33
N LEU A 98 -16.51 -22.74 7.28
CA LEU A 98 -16.87 -22.35 5.92
C LEU A 98 -18.14 -23.07 5.44
N ARG A 99 -18.35 -24.33 5.83
CA ARG A 99 -19.54 -25.12 5.49
C ARG A 99 -20.83 -24.49 6.04
N THR A 100 -20.78 -23.83 7.19
CA THR A 100 -21.96 -23.10 7.72
C THR A 100 -22.40 -21.94 6.82
N HIS A 101 -21.50 -21.45 5.96
CA HIS A 101 -21.73 -20.38 5.00
C HIS A 101 -21.80 -20.88 3.54
N LYS A 102 -21.84 -22.20 3.32
CA LYS A 102 -21.75 -22.84 1.99
C LYS A 102 -22.72 -22.27 0.97
N ARG A 103 -23.98 -22.03 1.37
CA ARG A 103 -25.03 -21.47 0.48
C ARG A 103 -24.65 -20.12 -0.13
N VAL A 104 -23.95 -19.27 0.60
CA VAL A 104 -23.46 -17.97 0.10
C VAL A 104 -22.23 -18.19 -0.78
N LEU A 105 -21.31 -19.03 -0.31
CA LEU A 105 -20.02 -19.27 -0.96
C LEU A 105 -20.13 -19.96 -2.32
N GLU A 106 -21.10 -20.86 -2.52
CA GLU A 106 -21.39 -21.51 -3.81
C GLU A 106 -21.94 -20.55 -4.87
N ARG A 107 -22.49 -19.40 -4.45
CA ARG A 107 -23.07 -18.41 -5.36
C ARG A 107 -22.08 -17.34 -5.82
N ARG A 108 -20.82 -17.39 -5.36
CA ARG A 108 -19.79 -16.44 -5.77
C ARG A 108 -19.46 -16.61 -7.24
N GLY A 109 -19.20 -15.49 -7.93
CA GLY A 109 -18.72 -15.51 -9.31
C GLY A 109 -17.46 -16.38 -9.48
N ALA A 110 -16.60 -16.44 -8.46
CA ALA A 110 -15.40 -17.28 -8.46
C ALA A 110 -15.67 -18.77 -8.74
N VAL A 111 -16.80 -19.32 -8.29
CA VAL A 111 -17.14 -20.73 -8.51
C VAL A 111 -17.54 -20.96 -9.96
N TRP A 112 -18.37 -20.09 -10.52
CA TRP A 112 -18.97 -20.27 -11.86
C TRP A 112 -18.08 -19.78 -13.00
N ILE A 113 -17.23 -18.78 -12.73
CA ILE A 113 -16.41 -18.09 -13.75
C ILE A 113 -14.96 -18.59 -13.73
N PHE A 114 -14.43 -18.90 -12.54
CA PHE A 114 -13.01 -19.23 -12.35
C PHE A 114 -12.77 -20.67 -11.88
N ASP A 115 -13.80 -21.52 -11.94
CA ASP A 115 -13.78 -22.95 -11.55
C ASP A 115 -13.16 -23.19 -10.15
N LYS A 116 -13.42 -22.25 -9.23
CA LYS A 116 -12.96 -22.36 -7.85
C LYS A 116 -13.91 -23.24 -7.07
N GLN A 117 -13.35 -24.02 -6.15
CA GLN A 117 -14.17 -24.66 -5.15
C GLN A 117 -14.82 -23.61 -4.24
N TRP A 118 -16.04 -23.86 -3.79
CA TRP A 118 -16.80 -22.87 -3.00
C TRP A 118 -16.08 -22.40 -1.73
N TRP A 119 -15.19 -23.20 -1.14
CA TRP A 119 -14.40 -22.87 0.05
C TRP A 119 -13.05 -22.19 -0.27
N GLU A 120 -12.67 -22.06 -1.54
CA GLU A 120 -11.42 -21.41 -1.96
C GLU A 120 -11.62 -19.90 -2.07
N VAL A 121 -10.64 -19.12 -1.59
CA VAL A 121 -10.53 -17.71 -1.97
C VAL A 121 -10.32 -17.60 -3.49
N GLU A 122 -10.82 -16.52 -4.10
CA GLU A 122 -10.77 -16.35 -5.56
C GLU A 122 -9.32 -16.21 -6.05
N ASP A 123 -8.55 -15.31 -5.44
CA ASP A 123 -7.14 -15.09 -5.75
C ASP A 123 -6.33 -14.97 -4.46
N PRO A 124 -5.68 -16.05 -4.00
CA PRO A 124 -4.88 -16.04 -2.78
C PRO A 124 -3.52 -15.33 -2.93
N LEU A 125 -3.08 -15.00 -4.16
CA LEU A 125 -1.76 -14.43 -4.44
C LEU A 125 -0.58 -15.26 -3.89
N ASN A 126 0.65 -14.75 -4.05
CA ASN A 126 1.87 -15.37 -3.54
C ASN A 126 2.22 -14.88 -2.12
N GLU A 127 2.31 -15.81 -1.17
CA GLU A 127 2.65 -15.56 0.25
C GLU A 127 3.99 -14.86 0.44
N GLU A 128 4.98 -15.15 -0.40
CA GLU A 128 6.34 -14.61 -0.28
C GLU A 128 6.38 -13.07 -0.39
N ARG A 129 5.38 -12.46 -1.03
CA ARG A 129 5.26 -11.00 -1.09
C ARG A 129 4.70 -10.41 0.19
N PHE A 130 3.82 -11.13 0.88
CA PHE A 130 3.25 -10.68 2.15
C PHE A 130 4.26 -10.77 3.28
N LYS A 131 5.10 -11.82 3.30
CA LYS A 131 6.12 -12.01 4.35
C LYS A 131 7.24 -10.96 4.37
N LYS A 132 7.44 -10.25 3.25
CA LYS A 132 8.46 -9.19 3.14
C LYS A 132 8.00 -7.90 3.80
N THR A 133 8.97 -7.11 4.28
CA THR A 133 8.73 -5.70 4.62
C THR A 133 8.21 -4.97 3.39
N LYS A 134 7.10 -4.26 3.57
CA LYS A 134 6.35 -3.65 2.47
C LYS A 134 5.62 -2.40 2.91
N ILE A 135 5.28 -1.54 1.95
CA ILE A 135 4.36 -0.44 2.19
C ILE A 135 2.95 -0.90 1.79
N ILE A 136 1.95 -0.53 2.57
CA ILE A 136 0.54 -0.78 2.30
C ILE A 136 -0.25 0.53 2.26
N THR A 137 -1.31 0.57 1.44
CA THR A 137 -2.21 1.72 1.31
C THR A 137 -3.62 1.26 0.96
N PRO A 138 -4.69 1.96 1.40
CA PRO A 138 -6.04 1.67 0.95
C PRO A 138 -6.17 1.85 -0.57
N LEU A 139 -6.94 0.98 -1.22
CA LEU A 139 -7.29 1.14 -2.63
C LEU A 139 -8.14 2.39 -2.87
N ILE A 140 -8.97 2.77 -1.90
CA ILE A 140 -9.82 3.96 -1.96
C ILE A 140 -9.58 4.79 -0.71
N THR A 141 -9.06 6.01 -0.87
CA THR A 141 -8.72 6.90 0.25
C THR A 141 -9.07 8.35 -0.05
N ARG A 142 -9.27 9.17 0.98
CA ARG A 142 -9.53 10.63 0.84
C ARG A 142 -8.26 11.46 0.72
N ARG A 143 -7.18 10.97 1.32
CA ARG A 143 -5.85 11.58 1.41
C ARG A 143 -4.81 10.48 1.35
N ASN A 144 -3.56 10.82 1.12
CA ASN A 144 -2.50 9.81 1.11
C ASN A 144 -2.40 9.14 2.49
N SER A 145 -2.48 7.82 2.52
CA SER A 145 -2.43 7.01 3.73
C SER A 145 -1.59 5.76 3.45
N PHE A 146 -0.28 5.92 3.48
CA PHE A 146 0.67 4.82 3.31
C PHE A 146 1.27 4.45 4.66
N ALA A 147 1.43 3.16 4.94
CA ALA A 147 2.03 2.65 6.16
C ALA A 147 3.07 1.56 5.85
N LEU A 148 4.09 1.45 6.70
CA LEU A 148 5.10 0.39 6.62
C LEU A 148 4.65 -0.82 7.41
N ASP A 149 4.57 -1.98 6.75
CA ASP A 149 4.34 -3.27 7.39
C ASP A 149 5.62 -4.11 7.40
N GLN A 150 6.09 -4.39 8.61
CA GLN A 150 7.27 -5.20 8.91
C GLN A 150 6.89 -6.58 9.47
N GLU A 151 5.60 -6.86 9.67
CA GLU A 151 5.14 -8.04 10.42
C GLU A 151 4.60 -9.16 9.52
N GLY A 152 4.68 -9.00 8.21
CA GLY A 152 4.22 -10.01 7.28
C GLY A 152 2.70 -10.12 7.18
N ASN A 153 1.96 -9.05 7.49
CA ASN A 153 0.50 -9.07 7.47
C ASN A 153 -0.04 -9.23 6.03
N TYR A 154 -1.17 -9.90 5.92
CA TYR A 154 -1.89 -10.02 4.65
C TYR A 154 -2.81 -8.81 4.48
N ILE A 155 -3.28 -8.59 3.25
CA ILE A 155 -4.23 -7.53 2.90
C ILE A 155 -5.25 -8.06 1.89
N LEU A 156 -6.45 -7.48 1.87
CA LEU A 156 -7.46 -7.75 0.84
C LEU A 156 -7.30 -6.83 -0.37
N ASP A 157 -8.09 -7.09 -1.41
CA ASP A 157 -8.20 -6.29 -2.63
C ASP A 157 -8.72 -4.86 -2.39
N ASP A 158 -9.15 -4.53 -1.17
CA ASP A 158 -9.41 -3.16 -0.74
C ASP A 158 -8.16 -2.37 -0.36
N CYS A 159 -6.99 -3.00 -0.43
CA CYS A 159 -5.68 -2.44 -0.19
C CYS A 159 -4.72 -2.76 -1.34
N VAL A 160 -3.63 -2.01 -1.39
CA VAL A 160 -2.51 -2.19 -2.31
C VAL A 160 -1.23 -2.33 -1.51
N LEU A 161 -0.38 -3.29 -1.88
CA LEU A 161 0.97 -3.44 -1.35
C LEU A 161 2.02 -3.00 -2.37
N LEU A 162 3.11 -2.46 -1.86
CA LEU A 162 4.26 -1.98 -2.59
C LEU A 162 5.51 -2.64 -1.99
N CYS A 163 6.24 -3.41 -2.79
CA CYS A 163 7.50 -4.05 -2.40
C CYS A 163 8.63 -3.61 -3.35
N PRO A 164 9.86 -3.39 -2.86
CA PRO A 164 11.01 -3.20 -3.72
C PRO A 164 11.19 -4.39 -4.67
N LYS A 165 11.47 -4.10 -5.94
CA LYS A 165 11.91 -5.14 -6.87
C LYS A 165 13.31 -5.59 -6.45
N VAL A 166 13.54 -6.90 -6.41
CA VAL A 166 14.89 -7.42 -6.35
C VAL A 166 15.47 -7.21 -7.74
N ILE A 167 16.41 -6.27 -7.88
CA ILE A 167 17.10 -6.05 -9.14
C ILE A 167 18.25 -7.05 -9.14
N ASN A 168 18.07 -8.16 -9.86
CA ASN A 168 19.17 -9.08 -10.10
C ASN A 168 20.15 -8.37 -11.03
N ALA A 169 21.35 -8.07 -10.55
CA ALA A 169 22.45 -7.47 -11.32
C ALA A 169 22.94 -8.32 -12.53
N VAL A 170 22.20 -9.37 -12.91
CA VAL A 170 22.57 -10.35 -13.95
C VAL A 170 21.88 -10.06 -15.29
N GLU A 171 20.79 -9.29 -15.32
CA GLU A 171 20.07 -9.02 -16.58
C GLU A 171 20.76 -7.99 -17.50
N THR A 172 21.79 -7.28 -17.02
CA THR A 172 22.62 -6.37 -17.84
C THR A 172 23.53 -7.09 -18.82
N HIS A 173 23.72 -8.42 -18.71
CA HIS A 173 24.62 -9.17 -19.61
C HIS A 173 23.93 -10.03 -20.67
N LEU A 174 22.59 -10.18 -20.64
CA LEU A 174 21.90 -11.11 -21.54
C LEU A 174 21.05 -10.46 -22.63
N ASN A 175 20.76 -9.16 -22.55
CA ASN A 175 20.03 -8.47 -23.62
C ASN A 175 20.89 -7.38 -24.23
N GLY A 176 21.72 -7.77 -25.20
CA GLY A 176 22.48 -6.88 -26.08
C GLY A 176 21.57 -6.04 -26.99
N ARG A 177 20.80 -5.13 -26.41
CA ARG A 177 20.13 -4.04 -27.11
C ARG A 177 20.59 -2.73 -26.48
N GLN A 178 21.32 -1.94 -27.27
CA GLN A 178 21.59 -0.54 -26.99
C GLN A 178 20.25 0.20 -26.90
N GLU A 179 19.72 0.36 -25.69
CA GLU A 179 18.77 1.42 -25.40
C GLU A 179 19.52 2.53 -24.65
N THR A 180 19.27 3.74 -25.12
CA THR A 180 19.96 4.99 -24.82
C THR A 180 20.19 5.24 -23.33
N THR A 181 21.43 5.61 -23.04
CA THR A 181 22.03 5.94 -21.76
C THR A 181 21.40 7.18 -21.10
N SER A 182 20.44 6.97 -20.20
CA SER A 182 20.16 7.91 -19.09
C SER A 182 19.51 7.20 -17.90
N SER A 183 18.61 6.24 -18.15
CA SER A 183 17.87 5.55 -17.07
C SER A 183 18.66 4.47 -16.32
N HIS A 184 19.69 3.89 -16.92
CA HIS A 184 20.51 2.85 -16.29
C HIS A 184 21.40 3.39 -15.16
N ASP A 185 21.83 4.66 -15.25
CA ASP A 185 22.74 5.25 -14.27
C ASP A 185 22.01 5.62 -12.96
N GLU A 186 20.77 6.12 -13.05
CA GLU A 186 19.96 6.48 -11.88
C GLU A 186 19.50 5.26 -11.06
N THR A 187 19.17 4.16 -11.75
CA THR A 187 18.70 2.93 -11.09
C THR A 187 19.83 2.27 -10.28
N SER A 188 21.05 2.23 -10.81
CA SER A 188 22.22 1.68 -10.09
C SER A 188 22.69 2.59 -8.94
N LYS A 189 22.46 3.91 -9.03
CA LYS A 189 22.69 4.86 -7.93
C LYS A 189 21.73 4.62 -6.77
N LEU A 190 20.45 4.35 -7.05
CA LEU A 190 19.46 4.04 -6.01
C LEU A 190 19.75 2.72 -5.30
N GLU A 191 20.26 1.72 -6.04
CA GLU A 191 20.68 0.42 -5.50
C GLU A 191 21.90 0.51 -4.57
N LYS A 192 22.89 1.35 -4.91
CA LYS A 192 24.09 1.55 -4.08
C LYS A 192 23.84 2.42 -2.85
N LEU A 193 22.82 3.28 -2.85
CA LEU A 193 22.51 4.18 -1.73
C LEU A 193 21.65 3.55 -0.63
N LEU A 194 21.09 2.35 -0.83
CA LEU A 194 19.99 1.87 -0.01
C LEU A 194 20.16 0.41 0.42
N GLU A 195 20.49 0.21 1.69
CA GLU A 195 19.97 -0.96 2.39
C GLU A 195 18.44 -0.98 2.18
N MET A 196 17.86 -2.14 1.84
CA MET A 196 16.45 -2.26 1.43
C MET A 196 15.47 -1.61 2.42
N GLU A 197 15.83 -1.54 3.70
CA GLU A 197 15.04 -0.89 4.73
C GLU A 197 15.01 0.64 4.60
N GLY A 198 16.14 1.29 4.32
CA GLY A 198 16.23 2.74 4.12
C GLY A 198 15.35 3.22 2.95
N LEU A 199 15.25 2.42 1.89
CA LEU A 199 14.46 2.74 0.70
C LEU A 199 12.99 2.82 1.07
N LEU A 200 12.50 1.86 1.85
CA LEU A 200 11.11 1.83 2.27
C LEU A 200 10.75 3.00 3.16
N TYR A 201 11.64 3.43 4.06
CA TYR A 201 11.42 4.64 4.86
C TYR A 201 11.40 5.91 3.99
N TYR A 202 12.33 6.05 3.05
CA TYR A 202 12.34 7.18 2.12
C TYR A 202 11.04 7.25 1.31
N LEU A 203 10.64 6.14 0.68
CA LEU A 203 9.43 6.04 -0.12
C LEU A 203 8.16 6.28 0.71
N LEU A 204 8.13 5.80 1.95
CA LEU A 204 7.02 6.06 2.87
C LEU A 204 6.86 7.55 3.16
N GLY A 205 7.98 8.27 3.34
CA GLY A 205 8.01 9.73 3.47
C GLY A 205 7.47 10.42 2.22
N LEU A 206 8.03 10.05 1.08
CA LEU A 206 7.63 10.57 -0.22
C LEU A 206 6.14 10.38 -0.50
N PHE A 207 5.60 9.16 -0.35
CA PHE A 207 4.20 8.87 -0.66
C PHE A 207 3.20 9.56 0.27
N ASN A 208 3.58 9.87 1.51
CA ASN A 208 2.74 10.62 2.45
C ASN A 208 3.01 12.15 2.43
N SER A 209 3.82 12.64 1.49
CA SER A 209 4.10 14.08 1.34
C SER A 209 3.00 14.82 0.58
N GLN A 210 2.96 16.14 0.77
CA GLN A 210 2.10 17.06 0.04
C GLN A 210 2.37 17.02 -1.48
N VAL A 211 3.64 16.86 -1.89
CA VAL A 211 4.02 16.73 -3.31
C VAL A 211 3.35 15.51 -3.95
N SER A 212 3.45 14.34 -3.31
CA SER A 212 2.78 13.14 -3.80
C SER A 212 1.26 13.24 -3.77
N GLU A 213 0.68 13.83 -2.73
CA GLU A 213 -0.78 14.04 -2.64
C GLU A 213 -1.29 14.92 -3.77
N TRP A 214 -0.63 16.04 -4.01
CA TRP A 214 -0.94 16.96 -5.10
C TRP A 214 -0.74 16.30 -6.47
N TYR A 215 0.33 15.52 -6.65
CA TYR A 215 0.54 14.79 -7.90
C TYR A 215 -0.57 13.76 -8.16
N PHE A 216 -0.96 13.00 -7.14
CA PHE A 216 -2.07 12.05 -7.24
C PHE A 216 -3.40 12.74 -7.55
N GLN A 217 -3.65 13.94 -7.03
CA GLN A 217 -4.86 14.71 -7.36
C GLN A 217 -5.03 14.98 -8.86
N HIS A 218 -3.91 15.08 -9.59
CA HIS A 218 -3.88 15.35 -11.02
C HIS A 218 -3.91 14.08 -11.88
N GLN A 219 -3.42 12.96 -11.36
CA GLN A 219 -3.26 11.72 -12.12
C GLN A 219 -4.29 10.64 -11.80
N VAL A 220 -4.89 10.68 -10.61
CA VAL A 220 -5.78 9.63 -10.12
C VAL A 220 -7.23 9.98 -10.43
N LYS A 221 -7.99 8.99 -10.92
CA LYS A 221 -9.44 9.11 -11.04
C LYS A 221 -10.08 9.35 -9.66
N ARG A 222 -10.72 10.50 -9.48
CA ARG A 222 -11.58 10.75 -8.32
C ARG A 222 -12.89 9.99 -8.46
N ILE A 223 -13.32 9.34 -7.39
CA ILE A 223 -14.55 8.55 -7.36
C ILE A 223 -15.47 8.96 -6.20
N SER A 224 -16.73 8.56 -6.32
CA SER A 224 -17.74 8.74 -5.29
C SER A 224 -18.04 7.38 -4.68
N TYR A 225 -17.66 7.18 -3.42
CA TYR A 225 -17.78 5.87 -2.77
C TYR A 225 -19.09 5.72 -1.99
N ARG A 226 -19.71 6.81 -1.53
CA ARG A 226 -21.01 6.82 -0.84
C ARG A 226 -21.92 7.92 -1.39
N LYS A 227 -23.23 7.76 -1.20
CA LYS A 227 -24.22 8.80 -1.51
C LYS A 227 -23.82 10.09 -0.76
N GLY A 228 -23.63 11.18 -1.49
CA GLY A 228 -23.18 12.48 -0.93
C GLY A 228 -21.66 12.70 -0.86
N THR A 229 -20.82 11.78 -1.31
CA THR A 229 -19.35 11.95 -1.30
C THR A 229 -18.77 12.21 -2.69
N LYS A 230 -19.46 13.01 -3.52
CA LYS A 230 -19.05 13.24 -4.92
C LYS A 230 -17.59 13.67 -5.00
N GLY A 231 -16.75 12.89 -5.70
CA GLY A 231 -15.36 13.21 -5.99
C GLY A 231 -14.40 13.33 -4.79
N LYS A 232 -14.76 12.82 -3.61
CA LYS A 232 -13.97 12.97 -2.37
C LYS A 232 -12.86 11.93 -2.16
N PHE A 233 -12.74 10.94 -3.05
CA PHE A 233 -11.82 9.82 -2.86
C PHE A 233 -10.94 9.59 -4.08
N TYR A 234 -9.66 9.35 -3.85
CA TYR A 234 -8.72 8.79 -4.82
C TYR A 234 -8.91 7.29 -4.93
N TRP A 235 -8.83 6.79 -6.17
CA TRP A 235 -8.80 5.35 -6.45
C TRP A 235 -7.36 4.93 -6.80
N PHE A 236 -6.60 4.52 -5.79
CA PHE A 236 -5.20 4.11 -5.85
C PHE A 236 -4.98 2.74 -6.50
N ARG A 237 -5.52 2.52 -7.70
CA ARG A 237 -5.15 1.36 -8.51
C ARG A 237 -3.62 1.32 -8.71
N PRO A 238 -3.01 0.12 -8.80
CA PRO A 238 -1.56 -0.04 -8.98
C PRO A 238 -0.96 0.84 -10.10
N LYS A 239 -1.68 1.00 -11.21
CA LYS A 239 -1.25 1.83 -12.34
C LYS A 239 -1.06 3.31 -12.02
N TYR A 240 -1.78 3.86 -11.03
CA TYR A 240 -1.65 5.27 -10.67
C TYR A 240 -0.53 5.48 -9.65
N ILE A 241 -0.46 4.62 -8.62
CA ILE A 241 0.67 4.63 -7.68
C ILE A 241 1.97 4.42 -8.44
N GLY A 242 1.99 3.51 -9.42
CA GLY A 242 3.15 3.22 -10.24
C GLY A 242 3.66 4.38 -11.10
N LYS A 243 2.84 5.41 -11.33
CA LYS A 243 3.25 6.65 -12.02
C LYS A 243 3.78 7.73 -11.07
N CYS A 244 3.70 7.53 -9.76
CA CYS A 244 4.22 8.48 -8.79
C CYS A 244 5.72 8.73 -9.04
N PRO A 245 6.16 9.98 -9.21
CA PRO A 245 7.56 10.29 -9.48
C PRO A 245 8.41 10.15 -8.22
N ILE A 246 9.60 9.60 -8.38
CA ILE A 246 10.57 9.35 -7.31
C ILE A 246 11.83 10.14 -7.63
N PRO A 247 12.05 11.27 -6.95
CA PRO A 247 13.29 12.03 -7.08
C PRO A 247 14.45 11.27 -6.43
N PHE A 248 15.67 11.51 -6.95
CA PHE A 248 16.91 10.94 -6.43
C PHE A 248 17.56 11.95 -5.48
N PRO A 249 17.43 11.77 -4.15
CA PRO A 249 17.96 12.70 -3.19
C PRO A 249 19.48 12.57 -3.07
N THR A 250 20.14 13.62 -2.61
CA THR A 250 21.48 13.52 -2.03
C THR A 250 21.46 12.62 -0.79
N ARG A 251 22.63 12.12 -0.39
CA ARG A 251 22.76 11.29 0.83
C ARG A 251 22.26 12.03 2.08
N GLU A 252 22.53 13.33 2.19
CA GLU A 252 22.10 14.14 3.33
C GLU A 252 20.58 14.27 3.40
N GLU A 253 19.93 14.62 2.28
CA GLU A 253 18.46 14.71 2.20
C GLU A 253 17.80 13.37 2.51
N GLN A 254 18.37 12.29 1.97
CA GLN A 254 17.90 10.93 2.21
C GLN A 254 17.95 10.57 3.70
N GLU A 255 19.08 10.83 4.37
CA GLU A 255 19.26 10.58 5.81
C GLU A 255 18.27 11.41 6.65
N LYS A 256 18.02 12.68 6.27
CA LYS A 256 17.01 13.54 6.90
C LYS A 256 15.60 12.95 6.77
N VAL A 257 15.18 12.58 5.55
CA VAL A 257 13.86 11.97 5.30
C VAL A 257 13.71 10.68 6.10
N ILE A 258 14.67 9.76 6.01
CA ILE A 258 14.61 8.47 6.71
C ILE A 258 14.48 8.68 8.23
N THR A 259 15.24 9.60 8.80
CA THR A 259 15.21 9.90 10.24
C THR A 259 13.84 10.45 10.66
N LEU A 260 13.30 11.41 9.92
CA LEU A 260 11.97 11.97 10.18
C LEU A 260 10.87 10.90 10.07
N VAL A 261 10.93 10.05 9.04
CA VAL A 261 9.93 9.00 8.83
C VAL A 261 10.02 7.92 9.90
N LYS A 262 11.22 7.49 10.33
CA LYS A 262 11.38 6.56 11.45
C LYS A 262 10.73 7.13 12.73
N ASN A 263 10.93 8.42 13.00
CA ASN A 263 10.29 9.10 14.13
C ASN A 263 8.76 9.16 14.00
N LEU A 264 8.24 9.43 12.79
CA LEU A 264 6.79 9.41 12.51
C LEU A 264 6.19 8.02 12.73
N VAL A 265 6.83 6.97 12.22
CA VAL A 265 6.37 5.58 12.42
C VAL A 265 6.36 5.22 13.90
N ASN A 266 7.41 5.58 14.64
CA ASN A 266 7.53 5.29 16.08
C ASN A 266 6.45 6.01 16.90
N ILE A 267 6.29 7.31 16.72
CA ILE A 267 5.26 8.09 17.41
C ILE A 267 3.86 7.61 16.99
N GLY A 268 3.66 7.34 15.70
CA GLY A 268 2.41 6.86 15.13
C GLY A 268 1.87 5.59 15.82
N ARG A 269 2.76 4.70 16.27
CA ARG A 269 2.41 3.48 17.02
C ARG A 269 1.89 3.76 18.43
N THR A 270 2.30 4.86 19.07
CA THR A 270 2.01 5.15 20.48
C THR A 270 1.09 6.34 20.71
N ILE A 271 0.63 7.04 19.65
CA ILE A 271 -0.23 8.23 19.79
C ILE A 271 -1.44 7.94 20.69
N GLN A 272 -1.42 8.49 21.89
CA GLN A 272 -2.52 8.42 22.84
C GLN A 272 -2.94 9.82 23.32
N SER A 273 -2.01 10.78 23.33
CA SER A 273 -2.21 12.13 23.84
C SER A 273 -2.32 13.20 22.74
N THR A 274 -2.91 14.35 23.11
CA THR A 274 -2.95 15.55 22.24
C THR A 274 -1.54 16.09 21.95
N THR A 275 -0.62 16.01 22.91
CA THR A 275 0.77 16.47 22.75
C THR A 275 1.51 15.65 21.71
N GLU A 276 1.38 14.31 21.74
CA GLU A 276 1.97 13.44 20.71
C GLU A 276 1.38 13.69 19.33
N ARG A 277 0.08 13.97 19.24
CA ARG A 277 -0.55 14.37 17.97
C ARG A 277 0.06 15.65 17.41
N LYS A 278 0.25 16.67 18.24
CA LYS A 278 0.91 17.92 17.84
C LYS A 278 2.34 17.67 17.36
N LYS A 279 3.11 16.85 18.10
CA LYS A 279 4.46 16.45 17.70
C LYS A 279 4.46 15.69 16.36
N PHE A 280 3.51 14.78 16.16
CA PHE A 280 3.36 14.02 14.92
C PHE A 280 3.06 14.93 13.72
N GLU A 281 2.15 15.90 13.87
CA GLU A 281 1.86 16.88 12.81
C GLU A 281 3.06 17.82 12.56
N GLY A 282 3.79 18.23 13.59
CA GLY A 282 5.03 19.01 13.44
C GLY A 282 6.10 18.25 12.63
N LEU A 283 6.28 16.95 12.90
CA LEU A 283 7.20 16.11 12.12
C LEU A 283 6.74 15.94 10.67
N LYS A 284 5.43 15.84 10.41
CA LYS A 284 4.90 15.83 9.04
C LYS A 284 5.17 17.15 8.32
N SER A 285 5.07 18.28 9.01
CA SER A 285 5.43 19.58 8.44
C SER A 285 6.91 19.62 8.05
N ASN A 286 7.79 19.23 8.97
CA ASN A 286 9.23 19.19 8.72
C ASN A 286 9.60 18.24 7.57
N LEU A 287 8.92 17.09 7.49
CA LEU A 287 9.10 16.15 6.39
C LEU A 287 8.73 16.80 5.04
N ASN A 288 7.64 17.57 4.99
CA ASN A 288 7.25 18.23 3.74
C ASN A 288 8.28 19.26 3.28
N GLU A 289 8.87 20.03 4.19
CA GLU A 289 9.95 20.98 3.83
C GLU A 289 11.13 20.25 3.19
N VAL A 290 11.61 19.16 3.79
CA VAL A 290 12.69 18.36 3.21
C VAL A 290 12.29 17.75 1.87
N ILE A 291 11.04 17.31 1.70
CA ILE A 291 10.57 16.79 0.41
C ILE A 291 10.48 17.90 -0.64
N PHE A 292 10.14 19.15 -0.27
CA PHE A 292 10.19 20.26 -1.21
C PHE A 292 11.61 20.54 -1.69
N GLU A 293 12.60 20.47 -0.80
CA GLU A 293 14.02 20.58 -1.16
C GLU A 293 14.43 19.46 -2.12
N VAL A 294 14.04 18.22 -1.84
CA VAL A 294 14.33 17.04 -2.70
C VAL A 294 13.74 17.16 -4.10
N PHE A 295 12.61 17.87 -4.26
CA PHE A 295 12.02 18.16 -5.58
C PHE A 295 12.53 19.46 -6.21
N ASP A 296 13.44 20.17 -5.53
CA ASP A 296 13.94 21.49 -5.89
C ASP A 296 12.81 22.51 -6.12
N LEU A 297 11.86 22.58 -5.17
CA LEU A 297 10.69 23.45 -5.29
C LEU A 297 10.93 24.86 -4.77
N GLU A 298 10.67 25.85 -5.62
CA GLU A 298 10.67 27.27 -5.26
C GLU A 298 9.45 27.63 -4.39
N GLU A 299 9.55 28.71 -3.61
CA GLU A 299 8.43 29.20 -2.77
C GLU A 299 7.12 29.40 -3.53
N LYS A 300 7.21 29.85 -4.78
CA LYS A 300 6.02 29.98 -5.65
C LYS A 300 5.39 28.64 -6.00
N GLU A 301 6.19 27.60 -6.20
CA GLU A 301 5.72 26.23 -6.50
C GLU A 301 5.07 25.60 -5.27
N LYS A 302 5.70 25.78 -4.10
CA LYS A 302 5.13 25.38 -2.81
C LYS A 302 3.75 26.02 -2.61
N GLY A 303 3.62 27.32 -2.89
CA GLY A 303 2.36 28.05 -2.80
C GLY A 303 1.27 27.53 -3.74
N ILE A 304 1.60 27.23 -5.02
CA ILE A 304 0.65 26.65 -5.99
C ILE A 304 0.13 25.30 -5.48
N LEU A 305 1.06 24.44 -5.05
CA LEU A 305 0.76 23.10 -4.55
C LEU A 305 -0.17 23.16 -3.32
N GLN A 306 0.20 23.98 -2.34
CA GLN A 306 -0.55 24.10 -1.09
C GLN A 306 -1.94 24.72 -1.32
N ALA A 307 -2.06 25.72 -2.21
CA ALA A 307 -3.36 26.30 -2.56
C ALA A 307 -4.32 25.25 -3.15
N SER A 308 -3.81 24.30 -3.95
CA SER A 308 -4.60 23.21 -4.55
C SER A 308 -4.98 22.12 -3.53
N LEU A 309 -4.14 21.88 -2.51
CA LEU A 309 -4.42 20.91 -1.45
C LEU A 309 -5.43 21.41 -0.40
N PHE A 310 -5.42 22.71 -0.11
CA PHE A 310 -6.22 23.32 0.97
C PHE A 310 -7.40 24.15 0.49
N GLY A 311 -7.48 24.47 -0.82
CA GLY A 311 -8.63 25.12 -1.47
C GLY A 311 -9.74 24.15 -1.82
#